data_AF-A0AAV7XGH8-F1
#
_entry.id   AF-A0AAV7XGH8-F1
#
_cell.length_a   1.000
_cell.length_b   1.000
_cell.length_c   1.000
_cell.angle_alpha   90.00
_cell.angle_beta   90.00
_cell.angle_gamma   90.00
#
_symmetry.space_group_name_H-M   'P 1'
#
loop_
_entity.id
_entity.type
_entity.pdbx_description
1 polymer ?
#
loop_
_entity_poly.entity_id
_entity_poly.type
_entity_poly.pdbx_seq_one_letter_code
_entity_poly.pdbx_strand_id
1 'polypeptide(L)'
;MFFDWEEIVVWVGVTLFEAWIHTVCLAVFLLFMTLKLDGILNRSWWVIFSPLFIGNAFSAYFCIIGFIRMYLEGLRKHAFIRTIWSLSFLLLLSIFEVLLIRKLMGYNNLEYSEILSPVFILMQLVTARTCRLYGTYV
;
A
#
# COMPACT_ATOMS: atom_id res chain seq x y z
N MET A 1 -23.47 14.65 5.42
CA MET A 1 -22.17 15.10 4.87
C MET A 1 -21.39 13.83 4.53
N PHE A 2 -21.72 13.23 3.38
CA PHE A 2 -20.98 12.09 2.85
C PHE A 2 -19.85 12.69 2.02
N PHE A 3 -18.61 12.36 2.34
CA PHE A 3 -17.44 12.75 1.54
C PHE A 3 -17.65 12.26 0.11
N ASP A 4 -17.50 13.16 -0.86
CA ASP A 4 -17.53 12.76 -2.26
C ASP A 4 -16.28 11.94 -2.56
N TRP A 5 -16.43 10.83 -3.29
CA TRP A 5 -15.32 9.89 -3.54
C TRP A 5 -14.15 10.56 -4.26
N GLU A 6 -14.43 11.63 -5.01
CA GLU A 6 -13.45 12.46 -5.69
C GLU A 6 -12.51 13.19 -4.71
N GLU A 7 -13.02 13.65 -3.56
CA GLU A 7 -12.21 14.31 -2.52
C GLU A 7 -11.23 13.31 -1.90
N ILE A 8 -11.68 12.10 -1.55
CA ILE A 8 -10.82 11.07 -0.96
C ILE A 8 -9.71 10.65 -1.95
N VAL A 9 -10.04 10.53 -3.24
CA VAL A 9 -9.07 10.22 -4.30
C VAL A 9 -8.03 11.34 -4.46
N VAL A 10 -8.44 12.61 -4.34
CA VAL A 10 -7.50 13.76 -4.36
C VAL A 10 -6.59 13.75 -3.12
N TRP A 11 -7.15 13.45 -1.94
CA TRP A 11 -6.42 13.50 -0.67
C TRP A 11 -5.41 12.36 -0.51
N VAL A 12 -5.82 11.15 -0.85
CA VAL A 12 -4.97 9.96 -0.81
C VAL A 12 -4.08 9.89 -2.05
N GLY A 13 -4.41 10.58 -3.14
CA GLY A 13 -3.67 10.60 -4.40
C GLY A 13 -3.50 9.22 -5.04
N VAL A 14 -4.27 8.26 -4.57
CA VAL A 14 -4.38 6.89 -5.04
C VAL A 14 -5.62 6.84 -5.90
N THR A 15 -5.51 6.23 -7.07
CA THR A 15 -6.64 6.10 -7.99
C THR A 15 -7.68 5.16 -7.40
N LEU A 16 -8.96 5.37 -7.74
CA LEU A 16 -10.05 4.44 -7.37
C LEU A 16 -9.71 2.99 -7.76
N PHE A 17 -9.01 2.83 -8.89
CA PHE A 17 -8.58 1.55 -9.41
C PHE A 17 -7.52 0.86 -8.52
N GLU A 18 -6.51 1.59 -8.05
CA GLU A 18 -5.51 1.05 -7.11
C GLU A 18 -6.17 0.58 -5.80
N ALA A 19 -7.10 1.39 -5.26
CA ALA A 19 -7.85 1.00 -4.05
C ALA A 19 -8.69 -0.26 -4.27
N TRP A 20 -9.32 -0.39 -5.44
CA TRP A 20 -10.08 -1.57 -5.82
C TRP A 20 -9.20 -2.82 -5.95
N ILE A 21 -8.03 -2.71 -6.58
CA ILE A 21 -7.06 -3.82 -6.65
C ILE A 21 -6.64 -4.28 -5.26
N HIS A 22 -6.27 -3.35 -4.37
CA HIS A 22 -5.89 -3.70 -3.00
C HIS A 22 -7.03 -4.40 -2.24
N THR A 23 -8.28 -3.97 -2.45
CA THR A 23 -9.46 -4.60 -1.84
C THR A 23 -9.65 -6.03 -2.33
N VAL A 24 -9.52 -6.27 -3.64
CA VAL A 24 -9.62 -7.62 -4.23
C VAL A 24 -8.47 -8.51 -3.74
N CYS A 25 -7.24 -8.02 -3.75
CA CYS A 25 -6.08 -8.75 -3.24
C CYS A 25 -6.22 -9.11 -1.75
N LEU A 26 -6.77 -8.22 -0.94
CA LEU A 26 -7.03 -8.45 0.48
C LEU A 26 -8.11 -9.53 0.67
N ALA A 27 -9.19 -9.49 -0.13
CA ALA A 27 -10.23 -10.53 -0.08
C ALA A 27 -9.67 -11.92 -0.45
N VAL A 28 -8.84 -12.00 -1.49
CA VAL A 28 -8.17 -13.25 -1.88
C VAL A 28 -7.21 -13.72 -0.77
N PHE A 29 -6.43 -12.80 -0.19
CA PHE A 29 -5.55 -13.11 0.94
C PHE A 29 -6.31 -13.67 2.14
N LEU A 30 -7.44 -13.06 2.52
CA LEU A 30 -8.29 -13.54 3.61
C LEU A 30 -8.75 -14.98 3.35
N LEU A 31 -9.15 -15.29 2.12
CA LEU A 31 -9.56 -16.64 1.72
C LEU A 31 -8.39 -17.65 1.85
N PHE A 32 -7.18 -17.29 1.41
CA PHE A 32 -6.01 -18.14 1.62
C PHE A 32 -5.66 -18.29 3.10
N MET A 33 -5.85 -17.25 3.91
CA MET A 33 -5.57 -17.26 5.34
C MET A 33 -6.55 -18.18 6.09
N THR A 34 -7.85 -18.12 5.80
CA THR A 34 -8.86 -19.00 6.39
C THR A 34 -8.59 -20.46 6.03
N LEU A 35 -8.27 -20.75 4.76
CA LEU A 35 -7.92 -22.10 4.31
C LEU A 35 -6.68 -22.69 5.01
N LYS A 36 -5.70 -21.84 5.37
CA LYS A 36 -4.52 -22.29 6.11
C LYS A 36 -4.84 -22.56 7.58
N LEU A 37 -5.71 -21.75 8.19
CA LEU A 37 -6.16 -21.93 9.58
C LEU A 37 -6.96 -23.23 9.75
N ASP A 38 -7.75 -23.60 8.73
CA ASP A 38 -8.48 -24.88 8.69
C ASP A 38 -7.56 -26.09 8.40
N GLY A 39 -6.26 -25.88 8.22
CA GLY A 39 -5.27 -26.95 8.02
C GLY A 39 -5.32 -27.63 6.64
N ILE A 40 -6.18 -27.17 5.73
CA ILE A 40 -6.34 -27.72 4.38
C ILE A 40 -5.11 -27.41 3.50
N LEU A 41 -4.47 -26.26 3.75
CA LEU A 41 -3.35 -25.76 2.95
C LEU A 41 -2.06 -25.69 3.78
N ASN A 42 -1.27 -26.77 3.78
CA ASN A 42 0.05 -26.81 4.41
C ASN A 42 1.15 -26.20 3.52
N ARG A 43 0.85 -25.06 2.88
CA ARG A 43 1.78 -24.33 2.01
C ARG A 43 2.53 -23.25 2.80
N SER A 44 3.73 -22.95 2.32
CA SER A 44 4.61 -21.91 2.87
C SER A 44 3.87 -20.57 3.01
N TRP A 45 4.16 -19.84 4.08
CA TRP A 45 3.55 -18.53 4.36
C TRP A 45 3.74 -17.54 3.19
N TRP A 46 4.83 -17.66 2.43
CA TRP A 46 5.06 -16.89 1.21
C TRP A 46 3.97 -17.01 0.15
N VAL A 47 3.36 -18.19 0.00
CA VAL A 47 2.30 -18.42 -1.00
C VAL A 47 1.01 -17.72 -0.59
N ILE A 48 0.72 -17.71 0.71
CA ILE A 48 -0.50 -17.08 1.26
C ILE A 48 -0.45 -15.57 1.09
N PHE A 49 0.73 -14.98 1.27
CA PHE A 49 0.96 -13.55 1.07
C PHE A 49 1.19 -13.14 -0.39
N SER A 50 1.38 -14.09 -1.31
CA SER A 50 1.55 -13.80 -2.74
C SER A 50 0.49 -12.88 -3.37
N PRO A 51 -0.83 -13.03 -3.12
CA PRO A 51 -1.84 -12.13 -3.67
C PRO A 51 -1.67 -10.67 -3.25
N LEU A 52 -1.19 -10.40 -2.03
CA LEU A 52 -0.89 -9.04 -1.56
C LEU A 52 0.30 -8.44 -2.31
N PHE A 53 1.39 -9.19 -2.47
CA PHE A 53 2.55 -8.76 -3.27
C PHE A 53 2.20 -8.46 -4.71
N ILE A 54 1.35 -9.29 -5.33
CA ILE A 54 0.87 -9.06 -6.69
C ILE A 54 0.10 -7.74 -6.76
N GLY A 55 -0.77 -7.46 -5.80
CA GLY A 55 -1.47 -6.17 -5.68
C GLY A 55 -0.51 -4.99 -5.59
N ASN A 56 0.50 -5.08 -4.71
CA ASN A 56 1.53 -4.05 -4.56
C ASN A 56 2.33 -3.84 -5.87
N ALA A 57 2.66 -4.91 -6.59
CA ALA A 57 3.36 -4.83 -7.86
C ALA A 57 2.52 -4.18 -8.96
N PHE A 58 1.22 -4.49 -9.04
CA PHE A 58 0.30 -3.82 -9.95
C PHE A 58 0.18 -2.33 -9.64
N SER A 59 0.02 -1.96 -8.37
CA SER A 59 -0.03 -0.54 -7.95
C SER A 59 1.27 0.20 -8.30
N ALA A 60 2.44 -0.42 -8.13
CA ALA A 60 3.72 0.15 -8.56
C ALA A 60 3.78 0.36 -10.07
N TYR A 61 3.26 -0.57 -10.86
CA TYR A 61 3.19 -0.45 -12.32
C TYR A 61 2.31 0.72 -12.76
N PHE A 62 1.14 0.91 -12.15
CA PHE A 62 0.27 2.06 -12.43
C PHE A 62 0.92 3.40 -12.05
N CYS A 63 1.64 3.44 -10.94
CA CYS A 63 2.40 4.61 -10.51
C CYS A 63 3.43 5.03 -11.58
N ILE A 64 4.15 4.07 -12.17
CA ILE A 64 5.12 4.34 -13.25
C ILE A 64 4.42 4.87 -14.52
N ILE A 65 3.27 4.30 -14.90
CA ILE A 65 2.50 4.80 -16.05
C ILE A 65 2.04 6.24 -15.82
N GLY A 66 1.53 6.54 -14.62
CA GLY A 66 1.13 7.89 -14.23
C GLY A 66 2.29 8.88 -14.32
N PHE A 67 3.49 8.46 -13.87
CA PHE A 67 4.70 9.25 -13.98
C PHE A 67 5.07 9.58 -15.43
N ILE A 68 5.02 8.60 -16.35
CA ILE A 68 5.32 8.81 -17.77
C ILE A 68 4.35 9.81 -18.40
N ARG A 69 3.04 9.70 -18.11
CA ARG A 69 2.03 10.63 -18.64
C ARG A 69 2.29 12.07 -18.19
N MET A 70 2.51 12.27 -16.89
CA MET A 70 2.79 13.62 -16.36
C MET A 70 4.14 14.18 -16.82
N TYR A 71 5.11 13.31 -17.10
CA TYR A 71 6.39 13.73 -17.70
C TYR A 71 6.18 14.30 -19.11
N LEU A 72 5.30 13.68 -19.90
CA LEU A 72 4.99 14.10 -21.27
C LEU A 72 4.19 15.42 -21.33
N GLU A 73 3.38 15.70 -20.30
CA GLU A 73 2.66 16.97 -20.12
C GLU A 73 3.55 18.14 -19.64
N GLY A 74 4.84 17.90 -19.40
CA GLY A 74 5.82 18.94 -19.06
C GLY A 74 5.85 19.37 -17.58
N LEU A 75 4.98 18.83 -16.73
CA LEU A 75 4.88 19.13 -15.29
C LEU A 75 5.86 18.29 -14.44
N ARG A 76 7.14 18.30 -14.81
CA ARG A 76 8.18 17.39 -14.28
C ARG A 76 8.29 17.42 -12.75
N LYS A 77 8.39 18.58 -12.12
CA LYS A 77 8.62 18.69 -10.66
C LYS A 77 7.46 18.09 -9.84
N HIS A 78 6.22 18.35 -10.24
CA HIS A 78 5.05 17.84 -9.54
C HIS A 78 4.91 16.33 -9.71
N ALA A 79 5.20 15.81 -10.90
CA ALA A 79 5.18 14.38 -11.21
C ALA A 79 6.20 13.61 -10.35
N PHE A 80 7.43 14.11 -10.23
CA PHE A 80 8.48 13.47 -9.43
C PHE A 80 8.11 13.41 -7.95
N ILE A 81 7.63 14.51 -7.37
CA ILE A 81 7.24 14.57 -5.94
C ILE A 81 6.07 13.63 -5.66
N ARG A 82 5.08 13.55 -6.56
CA ARG A 82 3.94 12.63 -6.41
C ARG A 82 4.39 11.17 -6.49
N THR A 83 5.24 10.85 -7.47
CA THR A 83 5.69 9.47 -7.74
C THR A 83 6.59 8.96 -6.63
N ILE A 84 7.56 9.76 -6.17
CA ILE A 84 8.44 9.36 -5.07
C ILE A 84 7.63 9.10 -3.79
N TRP A 85 6.60 9.92 -3.53
CA TRP A 85 5.74 9.75 -2.36
C TRP A 85 4.93 8.45 -2.43
N SER A 86 4.28 8.20 -3.57
CA SER A 86 3.51 6.97 -3.80
C SER A 86 4.40 5.72 -3.74
N LEU A 87 5.59 5.78 -4.32
CA LEU A 87 6.54 4.67 -4.30
C LEU A 87 7.06 4.39 -2.88
N SER A 88 7.37 5.43 -2.09
CA SER A 88 7.75 5.28 -0.68
C SER A 88 6.64 4.61 0.15
N PHE A 89 5.38 4.94 -0.11
CA PHE A 89 4.23 4.31 0.57
C PHE A 89 4.13 2.82 0.24
N LEU A 90 4.19 2.45 -1.05
CA LEU A 90 4.17 1.05 -1.50
C LEU A 90 5.35 0.24 -0.96
N LEU A 91 6.53 0.86 -0.87
CA LEU A 91 7.74 0.24 -0.35
C LEU A 91 7.59 -0.07 1.15
N LEU A 92 7.12 0.90 1.96
CA LEU A 92 6.87 0.68 3.39
C LEU A 92 5.83 -0.41 3.63
N LEU A 93 4.76 -0.45 2.82
CA LEU A 93 3.73 -1.48 2.91
C LEU A 93 4.30 -2.88 2.58
N SER A 94 5.14 -2.97 1.56
CA SER A 94 5.84 -4.21 1.20
C SER A 94 6.82 -4.67 2.30
N ILE A 95 7.53 -3.73 2.95
CA ILE A 95 8.41 -4.04 4.09
C ILE A 95 7.61 -4.62 5.25
N PHE A 96 6.45 -4.04 5.56
CA PHE A 96 5.55 -4.54 6.59
C PHE A 96 5.12 -5.99 6.30
N GLU A 97 4.69 -6.28 5.08
CA GLU A 97 4.30 -7.64 4.67
C GLU A 97 5.44 -8.66 4.85
N VAL A 98 6.66 -8.30 4.44
CA VAL A 98 7.85 -9.15 4.61
C VAL A 98 8.17 -9.39 6.09
N LEU A 99 8.12 -8.36 6.93
CA LEU A 99 8.33 -8.48 8.38
C LEU A 99 7.32 -9.43 9.02
N LEU A 100 6.05 -9.32 8.61
CA LEU A 100 4.96 -10.16 9.11
C LEU A 100 5.16 -11.63 8.70
N ILE A 101 5.57 -11.90 7.45
CA ILE A 101 5.92 -13.26 7.00
C ILE A 101 7.10 -13.83 7.80
N ARG A 102 8.15 -13.03 8.06
CA ARG A 102 9.31 -13.47 8.85
C ARG A 102 8.92 -13.84 10.28
N LYS A 103 8.00 -13.11 10.89
CA LYS A 103 7.45 -13.43 12.21
C LYS A 103 6.63 -14.73 12.18
N LEU A 104 5.76 -14.90 11.18
CA LEU A 104 4.94 -16.12 11.02
C LEU A 104 5.77 -17.39 10.76
N MET A 105 6.94 -17.26 10.12
CA MET A 105 7.88 -18.36 9.93
C MET A 105 8.72 -18.67 11.18
N GLY A 106 8.58 -17.90 12.27
CA GLY A 106 9.34 -18.11 13.51
C GLY A 106 10.84 -17.83 13.39
N TYR A 107 11.28 -17.16 12.32
CA TYR A 107 12.71 -16.99 12.04
C TYR A 107 13.39 -15.98 12.97
N ASN A 108 12.64 -14.99 13.47
CA ASN A 108 13.16 -13.98 14.39
C ASN A 108 12.23 -13.79 15.59
N ASN A 109 12.84 -13.57 16.76
CA ASN A 109 12.18 -13.12 17.98
C ASN A 109 11.89 -11.60 17.94
N LEU A 110 11.48 -11.08 16.77
CA LEU A 110 11.14 -9.66 16.59
C LEU A 110 9.97 -9.30 17.48
N GLU A 111 10.07 -8.19 18.20
CA GLU A 111 8.97 -7.70 19.02
C GLU A 111 7.82 -7.20 18.15
N TYR A 112 6.58 -7.27 18.65
CA TYR A 112 5.41 -6.77 17.93
C TYR A 112 5.54 -5.28 17.56
N SER A 113 6.32 -4.52 18.34
CA SER A 113 6.65 -3.11 18.10
C SER A 113 7.45 -2.90 16.80
N GLU A 114 8.40 -3.77 16.49
CA GLU A 114 9.25 -3.65 15.30
C GLU A 114 8.47 -3.93 14.02
N ILE A 115 7.53 -4.89 14.09
CA ILE A 115 6.68 -5.26 12.97
C ILE A 115 5.70 -4.12 12.64
N LEU A 116 5.17 -3.43 13.65
CA LEU A 116 4.17 -2.37 13.46
C LEU A 116 4.79 -1.00 13.11
N SER A 117 6.09 -0.83 13.31
CA SER A 117 6.82 0.42 13.03
C SER A 117 6.55 1.01 11.63
N PRO A 118 6.60 0.25 10.52
CA PRO A 118 6.33 0.80 9.19
C PRO A 118 4.90 1.34 9.04
N VAL A 119 3.91 0.73 9.72
CA VAL A 119 2.50 1.17 9.68
C VAL A 119 2.33 2.50 10.40
N PHE A 120 3.00 2.70 11.54
CA PHE A 120 2.98 3.99 12.22
C PHE A 120 3.58 5.10 11.38
N ILE A 121 4.68 4.83 10.68
CA ILE A 121 5.30 5.80 9.76
C ILE A 121 4.33 6.11 8.60
N LEU A 122 3.67 5.09 8.04
CA LEU A 122 2.66 5.28 7.00
C LEU A 122 1.51 6.18 7.46
N MET A 123 0.98 5.99 8.67
CA MET A 123 -0.05 6.87 9.23
C MET A 123 0.42 8.32 9.34
N GLN A 124 1.63 8.54 9.86
CA GLN A 124 2.19 9.90 9.99
C GLN A 124 2.36 10.59 8.64
N LEU A 125 2.82 9.85 7.61
CA LEU A 125 2.94 10.36 6.26
C LEU A 125 1.58 10.79 5.70
N VAL A 126 0.54 9.97 5.86
CA VAL A 126 -0.82 10.30 5.40
C VAL A 126 -1.33 11.58 6.07
N THR A 127 -1.20 11.70 7.40
CA THR A 127 -1.61 12.89 8.14
C THR A 127 -0.83 14.15 7.73
N ALA A 128 0.48 14.03 7.51
CA ALA A 128 1.28 15.17 7.05
C ALA A 128 0.83 15.67 5.68
N ARG A 129 0.40 14.76 4.79
CA ARG A 129 -0.11 15.11 3.46
C ARG A 129 -1.49 15.76 3.52
N THR A 130 -2.42 15.23 4.31
CA THR A 130 -3.77 15.81 4.44
C THR A 130 -3.69 17.23 5.00
N CYS A 131 -2.79 17.50 5.95
CA CYS A 131 -2.53 18.85 6.44
C CYS A 131 -2.01 19.81 5.36
N ARG A 132 -1.09 19.36 4.49
CA ARG A 132 -0.59 20.18 3.37
C ARG A 132 -1.69 20.52 2.37
N LEU A 133 -2.55 19.56 2.05
CA LEU A 133 -3.68 19.77 1.15
C LEU A 133 -4.68 20.78 1.73
N TYR A 134 -5.09 20.60 3.00
CA TYR A 134 -6.03 21.52 3.66
C TYR A 134 -5.51 22.97 3.71
N GLY A 135 -4.21 23.16 3.96
CA GLY A 135 -3.60 24.50 3.94
C GLY A 135 -3.49 25.17 2.57
N THR A 136 -3.86 24.48 1.47
CA THR A 136 -3.89 25.06 0.12
C THR A 136 -5.29 25.52 -0.30
N TYR A 137 -6.34 25.15 0.46
CA TYR A 137 -7.75 25.49 0.21
C TYR A 137 -8.30 26.57 1.16
N VAL A 138 -7.44 27.21 1.97
CA VAL A 138 -7.75 28.36 2.84
C VAL A 138 -6.95 29.56 2.33
#